data_AF-A0A9E4U5Y9-F1
#
_entry.id   AF-A0A9E4U5Y9-F1
#
_cell.length_a   1.000
_cell.length_b   1.000
_cell.length_c   1.000
_cell.angle_alpha   90.00
_cell.angle_beta   90.00
_cell.angle_gamma   90.00
#
_symmetry.space_group_name_H-M   'P 1'
#
loop_
_entity.id
_entity.type
_entity.pdbx_description
1 polymer ?
#
loop_
_entity_poly.entity_id
_entity_poly.type
_entity_poly.pdbx_seq_one_letter_code
_entity_poly.pdbx_strand_id
1 'polypeptide(L)'
;MEVAFTEQAREALKRLLDESAPEPGQLIRMVSDLEGNFHLTFGEQEDGDQVVSWDGVAVLVIKSSVSEHLCEHHPGATLDVQETASGPALLMTGAER
;
A
#
# COMPACT_ATOMS: atom_id res chain seq x y z
N MET A 1 12.82 2.28 -6.73
CA MET A 1 12.54 0.83 -6.85
C MET A 1 11.08 0.63 -6.45
N GLU A 2 10.37 -0.32 -7.05
CA GLU A 2 8.92 -0.49 -6.83
C GLU A 2 8.65 -1.63 -5.85
N VAL A 3 7.72 -1.39 -4.93
CA VAL A 3 7.23 -2.41 -3.99
C VAL A 3 6.27 -3.35 -4.70
N ALA A 4 6.49 -4.66 -4.56
CA ALA A 4 5.62 -5.68 -5.12
C ALA A 4 4.39 -5.91 -4.23
N PHE A 5 3.25 -6.20 -4.86
CA PHE A 5 2.00 -6.54 -4.20
C PHE A 5 1.40 -7.80 -4.81
N THR A 6 0.83 -8.66 -3.98
CA THR A 6 0.02 -9.80 -4.45
C THR A 6 -1.23 -9.31 -5.19
N GLU A 7 -1.81 -10.15 -6.04
CA GLU A 7 -3.10 -9.84 -6.67
C GLU A 7 -4.21 -9.67 -5.63
N GLN A 8 -4.22 -10.54 -4.61
CA GLN A 8 -5.16 -10.48 -3.49
C GLN A 8 -5.09 -9.15 -2.74
N ALA A 9 -3.88 -8.61 -2.53
CA ALA A 9 -3.71 -7.31 -1.89
C ALA A 9 -4.34 -6.19 -2.70
N ARG A 10 -4.09 -6.17 -4.03
CA ARG A 10 -4.63 -5.15 -4.92
C ARG A 10 -6.16 -5.20 -4.99
N GLU A 11 -6.73 -6.41 -5.00
CA GLU A 11 -8.17 -6.61 -4.93
C GLU A 11 -8.74 -6.13 -3.59
N ALA A 12 -8.12 -6.49 -2.47
CA ALA A 12 -8.55 -6.06 -1.14
C ALA A 12 -8.48 -4.52 -0.98
N LEU A 13 -7.43 -3.89 -1.50
CA LEU A 13 -7.30 -2.42 -1.55
C LEU A 13 -8.40 -1.79 -2.38
N LYS A 14 -8.77 -2.39 -3.53
CA LYS A 14 -9.90 -1.92 -4.33
C LYS A 14 -11.21 -1.95 -3.53
N ARG A 15 -11.50 -3.06 -2.85
CA ARG A 15 -12.70 -3.21 -2.02
C ARG A 15 -12.72 -2.19 -0.89
N LEU A 16 -11.60 -2.01 -0.18
CA LEU A 16 -11.48 -1.03 0.88
C LEU A 16 -11.76 0.40 0.39
N LEU A 17 -11.22 0.76 -0.78
CA LEU A 17 -11.44 2.07 -1.38
C LEU A 17 -12.93 2.28 -1.73
N ASP A 18 -13.59 1.25 -2.27
CA ASP A 18 -15.02 1.31 -2.61
C ASP A 18 -15.93 1.40 -1.38
N GLU A 19 -15.61 0.64 -0.33
CA GLU A 19 -16.40 0.60 0.92
C GLU A 19 -16.25 1.86 1.75
N SER A 20 -15.05 2.44 1.77
CA SER A 20 -14.75 3.62 2.58
C SER A 20 -15.26 4.91 1.94
N ALA A 21 -15.55 4.89 0.63
CA ALA A 21 -16.06 6.02 -0.15
C ALA A 21 -15.37 7.36 0.20
N PRO A 22 -14.03 7.45 0.03
CA PRO A 22 -13.28 8.64 0.41
C PRO A 22 -13.65 9.84 -0.48
N GLU A 23 -13.12 11.02 -0.15
CA GLU A 23 -13.42 12.23 -0.92
C GLU A 23 -12.97 12.09 -2.39
N PRO A 24 -13.63 12.75 -3.34
CA PRO A 24 -13.24 12.68 -4.75
C PRO A 24 -11.77 13.03 -4.95
N GLY A 25 -11.00 12.11 -5.56
CA GLY A 25 -9.56 12.26 -5.78
C GLY A 25 -8.67 11.59 -4.74
N GLN A 26 -9.23 11.15 -3.60
CA GLN A 26 -8.50 10.39 -2.61
C GLN A 26 -8.36 8.91 -3.00
N LEU A 27 -7.16 8.38 -2.78
CA LEU A 27 -6.78 6.98 -2.90
C LEU A 27 -6.33 6.47 -1.53
N ILE A 28 -6.12 5.16 -1.41
CA ILE A 28 -5.40 4.64 -0.26
C ILE A 28 -3.96 5.13 -0.37
N ARG A 29 -3.37 5.60 0.72
CA ARG A 29 -1.97 6.04 0.81
C ARG A 29 -1.24 5.25 1.88
N MET A 30 -0.08 4.72 1.55
CA MET A 30 0.81 4.11 2.54
C MET A 30 1.74 5.17 3.13
N VAL A 31 1.72 5.29 4.45
CA VAL A 31 2.58 6.20 5.23
C VAL A 31 3.36 5.40 6.27
N SER A 32 4.53 5.90 6.67
CA SER A 32 5.29 5.36 7.80
C SER A 32 5.16 6.26 9.02
N ASP A 33 5.01 5.68 10.21
CA ASP A 33 5.13 6.43 11.46
C ASP A 33 6.60 6.63 11.89
N LEU A 34 6.81 7.30 13.03
CA LEU A 34 8.15 7.57 13.58
C LEU A 34 8.87 6.30 14.09
N GLU A 35 8.13 5.22 14.32
CA GLU A 35 8.65 3.92 14.75
C GLU A 35 9.00 3.03 13.55
N GLY A 36 8.70 3.49 12.33
CA GLY A 36 8.96 2.75 11.08
C GLY A 36 7.85 1.77 10.72
N ASN A 37 6.70 1.80 11.40
CA ASN A 37 5.55 0.98 11.02
C ASN A 37 4.81 1.63 9.85
N PHE A 38 4.30 0.81 8.94
CA PHE A 38 3.50 1.26 7.80
C PHE A 38 2.01 1.22 8.12
N HIS A 39 1.31 2.28 7.75
CA HIS A 39 -0.12 2.44 7.94
C HIS A 39 -0.80 2.85 6.63
N LEU A 40 -2.06 2.46 6.49
CA LEU A 40 -2.91 2.90 5.38
C LEU A 40 -3.77 4.08 5.83
N THR A 41 -3.82 5.12 4.99
CA THR A 41 -4.69 6.29 5.16
C THR A 41 -5.33 6.65 3.82
N PHE A 42 -6.15 7.71 3.77
CA PHE A 42 -6.65 8.26 2.52
C PHE A 42 -5.88 9.54 2.17
N GLY A 43 -5.48 9.67 0.91
CA GLY A 43 -4.74 10.82 0.43
C GLY A 43 -4.70 10.89 -1.09
N GLU A 44 -4.34 12.05 -1.60
CA GLU A 44 -4.15 12.26 -3.03
C GLU A 44 -2.82 11.68 -3.51
N GLN A 45 -2.73 11.45 -4.81
CA GLN A 45 -1.47 11.11 -5.48
C GLN A 45 -0.59 12.36 -5.57
N GLU A 46 0.68 12.23 -5.21
CA GLU A 46 1.71 13.27 -5.34
C GLU A 46 2.72 12.89 -6.44
N ASP A 47 3.44 13.88 -6.95
CA ASP A 47 4.50 13.65 -7.94
C ASP A 47 5.60 12.75 -7.35
N GLY A 48 5.91 11.67 -8.09
CA GLY A 48 6.92 10.69 -7.70
C GLY A 48 6.40 9.54 -6.85
N ASP A 49 5.12 9.55 -6.43
CA ASP A 49 4.52 8.39 -5.78
C ASP A 49 4.55 7.18 -6.70
N GLN A 50 4.85 6.01 -6.13
CA GLN A 50 4.56 4.74 -6.78
C GLN A 50 3.04 4.51 -6.73
N VAL A 51 2.45 4.27 -7.89
CA VAL A 51 1.02 3.98 -8.03
C VAL A 51 0.82 2.47 -8.17
N VAL A 52 -0.06 1.92 -7.34
CA VAL A 52 -0.51 0.54 -7.42
C VAL A 52 -1.93 0.52 -7.96
N SER A 53 -2.16 -0.24 -9.02
CA SER A 53 -3.45 -0.34 -9.71
C SER A 53 -4.04 -1.74 -9.68
N TRP A 54 -5.37 -1.81 -9.63
CA TRP A 54 -6.16 -3.02 -9.84
C TRP A 54 -7.18 -2.77 -10.94
N ASP A 55 -7.20 -3.64 -11.96
CA ASP A 55 -8.13 -3.53 -13.11
C ASP A 55 -8.14 -2.13 -13.77
N GLY A 56 -6.95 -1.53 -13.92
CA GLY A 56 -6.79 -0.19 -14.51
C GLY A 56 -7.17 0.98 -13.60
N VAL A 57 -7.64 0.71 -12.37
CA VAL A 57 -7.98 1.73 -11.37
C VAL A 57 -6.82 1.86 -10.38
N ALA A 58 -6.36 3.09 -10.11
CA ALA A 58 -5.41 3.35 -9.04
C ALA A 58 -6.10 3.06 -7.69
N VAL A 59 -5.46 2.22 -6.86
CA VAL A 59 -6.02 1.82 -5.56
C VAL A 59 -5.16 2.26 -4.39
N LEU A 60 -3.85 2.33 -4.58
CA LEU A 60 -2.89 2.71 -3.55
C LEU A 60 -1.78 3.60 -4.14
N VAL A 61 -1.39 4.61 -3.39
CA VAL A 61 -0.19 5.42 -3.65
C VAL A 61 0.82 5.28 -2.53
N ILE A 62 2.10 5.24 -2.89
CA ILE A 62 3.21 5.04 -1.96
C ILE A 62 4.23 6.13 -2.22
N LYS A 63 4.52 6.92 -1.20
CA LYS A 63 5.57 7.94 -1.28
C LYS A 63 6.91 7.30 -1.67
N SER A 64 7.65 7.92 -2.58
CA SER A 64 8.93 7.37 -3.08
C SER A 64 9.89 7.03 -1.94
N SER A 65 9.96 7.86 -0.91
CA SER A 65 10.81 7.60 0.26
C SER A 65 10.40 6.34 1.04
N VAL A 66 9.11 6.01 1.04
CA VAL A 66 8.59 4.80 1.70
C VAL A 66 8.87 3.57 0.83
N SER A 67 8.63 3.65 -0.48
CA SER A 67 8.92 2.54 -1.39
C SER A 67 10.42 2.24 -1.46
N GLU A 68 11.27 3.27 -1.51
CA GLU A 68 12.72 3.15 -1.43
C GLU A 68 13.17 2.47 -0.12
N HIS A 69 12.67 2.93 1.02
CA HIS A 69 13.00 2.33 2.31
C HIS A 69 12.62 0.85 2.38
N LEU A 70 11.40 0.48 1.98
CA LEU A 70 10.96 -0.93 1.93
C LEU A 70 11.88 -1.77 1.04
N CYS A 71 12.24 -1.22 -0.11
CA CYS A 71 13.06 -1.87 -1.11
C CYS A 71 14.54 -2.05 -0.66
N GLU A 72 15.09 -1.07 0.05
CA GLU A 72 16.46 -1.12 0.59
C GLU A 72 16.59 -2.05 1.80
N HIS A 73 15.63 -2.01 2.72
CA HIS A 73 15.68 -2.78 3.95
C HIS A 73 15.12 -4.20 3.81
N HIS A 74 14.20 -4.42 2.86
CA HIS A 74 13.55 -5.70 2.61
C HIS A 74 13.55 -6.05 1.11
N PRO A 75 14.72 -6.29 0.51
CA PRO A 75 14.82 -6.61 -0.91
C PRO A 75 14.03 -7.89 -1.24
N GLY A 76 13.13 -7.79 -2.21
CA GLY A 76 12.26 -8.91 -2.61
C GLY A 76 11.02 -9.10 -1.75
N ALA A 77 10.74 -8.21 -0.79
CA ALA A 77 9.49 -8.23 -0.06
C ALA A 77 8.29 -8.02 -0.99
N THR A 78 7.24 -8.80 -0.74
CA THR A 78 5.92 -8.63 -1.33
C THR A 78 4.95 -8.24 -0.23
N LEU A 79 4.26 -7.12 -0.42
CA LEU A 79 3.20 -6.69 0.46
C LEU A 79 1.89 -7.40 0.11
N ASP A 80 1.26 -7.91 1.14
CA ASP A 80 -0.07 -8.49 1.11
C ASP A 80 -1.01 -7.66 1.99
N VAL A 81 -2.32 -7.78 1.76
CA VAL A 81 -3.35 -7.18 2.62
C VAL A 81 -4.25 -8.27 3.14
N GLN A 82 -4.32 -8.40 4.47
CA GLN A 82 -5.18 -9.36 5.14
C GLN A 82 -6.29 -8.63 5.88
N GLU A 83 -7.53 -9.02 5.63
CA GLU A 83 -8.67 -8.56 6.41
C GLU A 83 -8.58 -9.13 7.83
N THR A 84 -8.62 -8.26 8.83
CA THR A 84 -8.65 -8.65 10.24
C THR A 84 -9.94 -8.15 10.89
N ALA A 85 -10.24 -8.65 12.09
CA ALA A 85 -11.39 -8.18 12.87
C ALA A 85 -11.33 -6.67 13.20
N SER A 86 -10.16 -6.04 13.09
CA SER A 86 -9.95 -4.61 13.33
C SER A 86 -9.84 -3.79 12.04
N GLY A 87 -10.06 -4.41 10.88
CA GLY A 87 -9.87 -3.80 9.56
C GLY A 87 -8.71 -4.43 8.79
N PRO A 88 -8.45 -3.98 7.55
CA PRO A 88 -7.36 -4.48 6.74
C PRO A 88 -6.00 -4.15 7.35
N ALA A 89 -5.13 -5.15 7.43
CA ALA A 89 -3.75 -5.03 7.89
C ALA A 89 -2.78 -5.33 6.74
N LEU A 90 -1.71 -4.55 6.66
CA LEU A 90 -0.60 -4.85 5.76
C LEU A 90 0.23 -5.99 6.34
N LEU A 91 0.45 -7.02 5.53
CA LEU A 91 1.36 -8.11 5.83
C LEU A 91 2.53 -8.06 4.87
N MET A 92 3.74 -7.93 5.38
CA MET A 92 4.94 -8.03 4.55
C MET A 92 5.42 -9.48 4.53
N THR A 93 5.55 -10.05 3.33
CA THR A 93 6.05 -11.42 3.12
C THR A 93 7.38 -11.37 2.35
N GLY A 94 8.40 -12.06 2.86
CA GLY A 94 9.80 -11.95 2.39
C GLY A 94 10.54 -10.75 2.99
N ALA A 95 11.81 -10.82 3.40
CA ALA A 95 12.84 -11.81 3.12
C ALA A 95 13.19 -12.67 4.35
N GLU A 96 12.93 -13.98 4.28
CA GLU A 96 13.73 -14.94 5.05
C GLU A 96 15.13 -14.95 4.45
N ARG A 97 16.15 -14.89 5.31
CA ARG A 97 17.55 -15.16 4.92
C ARG A 97 17.74 -16.64 4.62
#